data_AF-A0A9E0XYF4-F1
#
_entry.id   AF-A0A9E0XYF4-F1
#
_cell.length_a   1.000
_cell.length_b   1.000
_cell.length_c   1.000
_cell.angle_alpha   90.00
_cell.angle_beta   90.00
_cell.angle_gamma   90.00
#
_symmetry.space_group_name_H-M   'P 1'
#
loop_
_entity.id
_entity.type
_entity.pdbx_description
1 polymer ?
#
loop_
_entity_poly.entity_id
_entity_poly.type
_entity_poly.pdbx_seq_one_letter_code
_entity_poly.pdbx_strand_id
1 'polypeptide(L)'
;MKTLKLYSVVVLLLMLACVKGFAQDGDDKIVGTATAKAESMKAQFGLNDTQYKSLYDLFVTTIKKENALWTSGKSRLDMEAAKDQIHSDFVAGVKTIFTADQYAKFDKPQTKKSIKEGAKWRSAKMKDALGLSKKQTKSVYNLIVSTTTKQNKLSAKAKDKTELYEGRIKLDDAFYAKMQNILTAEQFEMFNKNHY
;
A
#
# COMPACT_ATOMS: atom_id res chain seq x y z
N MET A 1 -30.84 -6.88 -0.74
CA MET A 1 -29.80 -5.83 -0.81
C MET A 1 -28.70 -6.16 0.18
N LYS A 2 -27.64 -6.84 -0.27
CA LYS A 2 -26.52 -7.24 0.60
C LYS A 2 -25.48 -6.12 0.56
N THR A 3 -25.11 -5.65 1.75
CA THR A 3 -24.11 -4.62 2.01
C THR A 3 -22.83 -4.90 1.21
N LEU A 4 -22.53 -4.02 0.24
CA LEU A 4 -21.20 -3.93 -0.36
C LEU A 4 -20.24 -3.60 0.79
N LYS A 5 -19.60 -4.63 1.35
CA LYS A 5 -18.61 -4.45 2.39
C LYS A 5 -17.43 -3.74 1.74
N LEU A 6 -17.29 -2.47 2.09
CA LEU A 6 -16.24 -1.57 1.65
C LEU A 6 -14.94 -1.99 2.35
N TYR A 7 -14.41 -3.14 1.95
CA TYR A 7 -13.22 -3.72 2.57
C TYR A 7 -12.03 -2.81 2.29
N SER A 8 -11.50 -2.29 3.39
CA SER A 8 -10.27 -1.54 3.58
C SER A 8 -9.27 -1.54 2.42
N VAL A 9 -9.46 -0.58 1.50
CA VAL A 9 -8.45 -0.01 0.57
C VAL A 9 -7.17 0.47 1.31
N VAL A 10 -7.17 0.42 2.64
CA VAL A 10 -6.07 0.77 3.56
C VAL A 10 -4.85 -0.15 3.41
N VAL A 11 -5.06 -1.44 3.18
CA VAL A 11 -3.93 -2.37 3.10
C VAL A 11 -3.29 -2.34 1.71
N LEU A 12 -4.05 -2.00 0.66
CA LEU A 12 -3.51 -1.77 -0.68
C LEU A 12 -2.54 -0.56 -0.71
N LEU A 13 -2.76 0.42 0.16
CA LEU A 13 -1.88 1.57 0.32
C LEU A 13 -0.66 1.31 1.21
N LEU A 14 -0.62 0.21 1.97
CA LEU A 14 0.52 -0.14 2.80
C LEU A 14 1.69 -0.72 1.98
N MET A 15 1.52 -1.01 0.68
CA MET A 15 2.42 -1.91 -0.07
C MET A 15 3.33 -1.22 -1.12
N LEU A 16 3.59 0.08 -0.98
CA LEU A 16 4.49 0.83 -1.88
C LEU A 16 5.81 1.21 -1.19
N ALA A 17 6.50 0.22 -0.62
CA ALA A 17 7.87 0.45 -0.20
C ALA A 17 8.69 -0.81 -0.40
N CYS A 18 9.82 -0.61 -1.09
CA CYS A 18 11.05 -1.40 -1.10
C CYS A 18 11.20 -2.35 -2.28
N VAL A 19 11.97 -1.93 -3.29
CA VAL A 19 13.23 -2.61 -3.63
C VAL A 19 14.12 -1.76 -4.53
N LYS A 20 15.41 -1.62 -4.16
CA LYS A 20 16.51 -1.48 -5.12
C LYS A 20 17.16 -2.87 -5.31
N GLY A 21 17.51 -3.23 -6.53
CA GLY A 21 18.75 -3.94 -6.91
C GLY A 21 19.01 -5.37 -6.42
N PHE A 22 18.66 -6.34 -7.27
CA PHE A 22 19.35 -7.60 -7.63
C PHE A 22 19.89 -8.59 -6.55
N ALA A 23 19.13 -9.67 -6.42
CA ALA A 23 19.49 -11.09 -6.22
C ALA A 23 20.24 -11.57 -4.96
N GLN A 24 20.99 -10.73 -4.24
CA GLN A 24 21.54 -11.07 -2.91
C GLN A 24 20.93 -10.18 -1.80
N ASP A 25 20.51 -8.97 -2.16
CA ASP A 25 19.78 -7.98 -1.35
C ASP A 25 18.27 -8.29 -1.16
N GLY A 26 17.76 -9.32 -1.86
CA GLY A 26 16.32 -9.59 -1.96
C GLY A 26 15.70 -10.04 -0.64
N ASP A 27 16.33 -11.01 0.02
CA ASP A 27 15.81 -11.54 1.28
C ASP A 27 15.96 -10.53 2.42
N ASP A 28 17.07 -9.78 2.50
CA ASP A 28 17.26 -8.76 3.55
C ASP A 28 16.24 -7.62 3.47
N LYS A 29 15.85 -7.20 2.25
CA LYS A 29 14.82 -6.18 2.06
C LYS A 29 13.42 -6.71 2.36
N ILE A 30 13.14 -7.97 2.03
CA ILE A 30 11.89 -8.64 2.41
C ILE A 30 11.80 -8.73 3.94
N VAL A 31 12.87 -9.21 4.59
CA VAL A 31 12.98 -9.34 6.06
C VAL A 31 12.78 -7.98 6.73
N GLY A 32 13.55 -6.96 6.34
CA GLY A 32 13.44 -5.62 6.94
C GLY A 32 12.05 -5.00 6.76
N THR A 33 11.44 -5.20 5.59
CA THR A 33 10.09 -4.68 5.31
C THR A 33 9.01 -5.43 6.08
N ALA A 34 9.11 -6.77 6.14
CA ALA A 34 8.19 -7.61 6.92
C ALA A 34 8.29 -7.31 8.40
N THR A 35 9.51 -7.14 8.95
CA THR A 35 9.75 -6.75 10.34
C THR A 35 9.08 -5.41 10.65
N ALA A 36 9.40 -4.35 9.90
CA ALA A 36 8.84 -3.02 10.17
C ALA A 36 7.30 -2.99 10.11
N LYS A 37 6.69 -3.76 9.19
CA LYS A 37 5.24 -3.88 9.08
C LYS A 37 4.64 -4.68 10.23
N ALA A 38 5.24 -5.82 10.58
CA ALA A 38 4.79 -6.68 11.67
C ALA A 38 4.92 -5.95 13.02
N GLU A 39 6.01 -5.23 13.26
CA GLU A 39 6.21 -4.43 14.49
C GLU A 39 5.18 -3.30 14.59
N SER A 40 4.93 -2.59 13.50
CA SER A 40 3.90 -1.56 13.47
C SER A 40 2.52 -2.12 13.81
N MET A 41 2.16 -3.28 13.24
CA MET A 41 0.88 -3.94 13.57
C MET A 41 0.86 -4.53 14.98
N LYS A 42 1.98 -5.05 15.49
CA LYS A 42 2.11 -5.51 16.87
C LYS A 42 1.77 -4.39 17.85
N ALA A 43 2.38 -3.22 17.66
CA ALA A 43 2.12 -2.04 18.48
C ALA A 43 0.67 -1.54 18.33
N GLN A 44 0.16 -1.48 17.10
CA GLN A 44 -1.17 -0.93 16.82
C GLN A 44 -2.32 -1.80 17.36
N PHE A 45 -2.18 -3.12 17.30
CA PHE A 45 -3.24 -4.07 17.65
C PHE A 45 -2.97 -4.85 18.93
N GLY A 46 -1.85 -4.59 19.59
CA GLY A 46 -1.45 -5.28 20.82
C GLY A 46 -1.29 -6.78 20.60
N LEU A 47 -0.56 -7.17 19.55
CA LEU A 47 -0.38 -8.59 19.20
C LEU A 47 0.60 -9.26 20.18
N ASN A 48 0.29 -10.49 20.59
CA ASN A 48 1.24 -11.32 21.32
C ASN A 48 2.35 -11.87 20.40
N ASP A 49 3.37 -12.52 20.97
CA ASP A 49 4.53 -12.97 20.21
C ASP A 49 4.19 -14.06 19.16
N THR A 50 3.24 -14.95 19.46
CA THR A 50 2.76 -15.96 18.51
C THR A 50 2.04 -15.31 17.32
N GLN A 51 1.18 -14.33 17.59
CA GLN A 51 0.48 -13.57 16.56
C GLN A 51 1.45 -12.74 15.72
N TYR A 52 2.43 -12.11 16.37
CA TYR A 52 3.48 -11.35 15.70
C TYR A 52 4.28 -12.23 14.74
N LYS A 53 4.74 -13.40 15.18
CA LYS A 53 5.49 -14.33 14.33
C LYS A 53 4.67 -14.78 13.11
N SER A 54 3.42 -15.17 13.34
CA SER A 54 2.52 -15.58 12.26
C SER A 54 2.25 -14.45 11.27
N LEU A 55 2.11 -13.21 11.77
CA LEU A 55 1.89 -12.03 10.94
C LEU A 55 3.15 -11.66 10.15
N TYR A 56 4.33 -11.80 10.74
CA TYR A 56 5.60 -11.62 10.05
C TYR A 56 5.73 -12.59 8.86
N ASP A 57 5.46 -13.88 9.07
CA ASP A 57 5.52 -14.90 8.01
C ASP A 57 4.49 -14.61 6.89
N LEU A 58 3.30 -14.14 7.27
CA LEU A 58 2.28 -13.68 6.33
C LEU A 58 2.79 -12.48 5.50
N PHE A 59 3.47 -11.52 6.12
CA PHE A 59 4.08 -10.40 5.40
C PHE A 59 5.18 -10.84 4.46
N VAL A 60 6.09 -11.73 4.88
CA VAL A 60 7.14 -12.28 4.02
C VAL A 60 6.52 -12.91 2.77
N THR A 61 5.49 -13.74 2.95
CA THR A 61 4.78 -14.40 1.85
C THR A 61 4.10 -13.39 0.92
N THR A 62 3.44 -12.38 1.49
CA THR A 62 2.74 -11.35 0.73
C THR A 62 3.71 -10.53 -0.11
N ILE A 63 4.80 -10.04 0.48
CA ILE A 63 5.82 -9.24 -0.20
C ILE A 63 6.46 -10.05 -1.34
N LYS A 64 6.70 -11.36 -1.14
CA LYS A 64 7.19 -12.24 -2.22
C LYS A 64 6.23 -12.32 -3.39
N LYS A 65 4.92 -12.48 -3.14
CA LYS A 65 3.89 -12.47 -4.19
C LYS A 65 3.85 -11.15 -4.95
N GLU A 66 3.98 -10.03 -4.24
CA GLU A 66 4.00 -8.70 -4.86
C GLU A 66 5.23 -8.46 -5.72
N ASN A 67 6.42 -8.81 -5.22
CA ASN A 67 7.66 -8.68 -5.98
C ASN A 67 7.62 -9.52 -7.26
N ALA A 68 7.08 -10.74 -7.19
CA ALA A 68 6.87 -11.58 -8.36
C ALA A 68 5.84 -11.00 -9.34
N LEU A 69 4.81 -10.29 -8.85
CA LEU A 69 3.82 -9.64 -9.69
C LEU A 69 4.45 -8.55 -10.56
N TRP A 70 5.35 -7.74 -10.01
CA TRP A 70 6.00 -6.65 -10.74
C TRP A 70 6.90 -7.11 -11.89
N THR A 71 7.42 -8.33 -11.82
CA THR A 71 8.26 -8.93 -12.88
C THR A 71 7.49 -9.90 -13.77
N SER A 72 6.18 -10.08 -13.55
CA SER A 72 5.38 -11.10 -14.22
C SER A 72 5.03 -10.81 -15.69
N GLY A 73 5.25 -9.59 -16.18
CA GLY A 73 4.89 -9.18 -17.54
C GLY A 73 3.37 -9.09 -17.81
N LYS A 74 2.54 -9.16 -16.76
CA LYS A 74 1.07 -9.08 -16.88
C LYS A 74 0.60 -7.72 -17.42
N SER A 75 -0.55 -7.73 -18.09
CA SER A 75 -1.25 -6.49 -18.44
C SER A 75 -1.61 -5.70 -17.19
N ARG A 76 -1.79 -4.38 -17.30
CA ARG A 76 -2.14 -3.55 -16.13
C ARG A 76 -3.45 -3.97 -15.47
N LEU A 77 -4.43 -4.40 -16.27
CA LEU A 77 -5.71 -4.89 -15.74
C LEU A 77 -5.52 -6.20 -14.96
N ASP A 78 -4.72 -7.13 -15.50
CA ASP A 78 -4.39 -8.37 -14.81
C ASP A 78 -3.54 -8.14 -13.56
N MET A 79 -2.68 -7.12 -13.56
CA MET A 79 -1.96 -6.71 -12.36
C MET A 79 -2.90 -6.21 -11.27
N GLU A 80 -3.92 -5.41 -11.61
CA GLU A 80 -4.91 -4.96 -10.62
C GLU A 80 -5.73 -6.12 -10.04
N ALA A 81 -6.14 -7.07 -10.90
CA ALA A 81 -6.80 -8.29 -10.44
C ALA A 81 -5.90 -9.12 -9.51
N ALA A 82 -4.61 -9.26 -9.84
CA ALA A 82 -3.65 -9.97 -9.00
C ALA A 82 -3.39 -9.25 -7.67
N LYS A 83 -3.27 -7.92 -7.66
CA LYS A 83 -3.17 -7.13 -6.42
C LYS A 83 -4.38 -7.32 -5.52
N ASP A 84 -5.58 -7.31 -6.10
CA ASP A 84 -6.83 -7.55 -5.36
C ASP A 84 -6.84 -8.94 -4.74
N GLN A 85 -6.36 -9.97 -5.46
CA GLN A 85 -6.25 -11.32 -4.93
C GLN A 85 -5.21 -11.43 -3.80
N ILE A 86 -4.00 -10.88 -3.99
CA ILE A 86 -2.95 -10.85 -2.96
C ILE A 86 -3.46 -10.17 -1.69
N HIS A 87 -4.19 -9.06 -1.84
CA HIS A 87 -4.80 -8.38 -0.73
C HIS A 87 -5.88 -9.22 -0.03
N SER A 88 -6.76 -9.88 -0.79
CA SER A 88 -7.77 -10.78 -0.25
C SER A 88 -7.14 -11.93 0.55
N ASP A 89 -6.08 -12.55 0.02
CA ASP A 89 -5.32 -13.60 0.70
C ASP A 89 -4.73 -13.09 2.02
N PHE A 90 -4.12 -11.89 2.01
CA PHE A 90 -3.56 -11.27 3.21
C PHE A 90 -4.63 -11.03 4.27
N VAL A 91 -5.78 -10.44 3.90
CA VAL A 91 -6.88 -10.19 4.85
C VAL A 91 -7.42 -11.49 5.44
N ALA A 92 -7.56 -12.53 4.62
CA ALA A 92 -7.95 -13.86 5.09
C ALA A 92 -6.95 -14.42 6.11
N GLY A 93 -5.64 -14.30 5.84
CA GLY A 93 -4.59 -14.70 6.78
C GLY A 93 -4.58 -13.87 8.08
N VAL A 94 -4.79 -12.56 8.00
CA VAL A 94 -4.91 -11.71 9.21
C VAL A 94 -6.09 -12.18 10.06
N LYS A 95 -7.22 -12.53 9.45
CA LYS A 95 -8.41 -13.02 10.16
C LYS A 95 -8.15 -14.32 10.93
N THR A 96 -7.25 -15.18 10.48
CA THR A 96 -6.90 -16.41 11.22
C THR A 96 -5.90 -16.16 12.35
N ILE A 97 -5.12 -15.07 12.28
CA ILE A 97 -4.10 -14.71 13.27
C ILE A 97 -4.70 -13.86 14.40
N PHE A 98 -5.60 -12.94 14.05
CA PHE A 98 -6.13 -11.94 14.97
C PHE A 98 -7.30 -12.51 15.77
N THR A 99 -7.46 -12.05 17.02
CA THR A 99 -8.73 -12.25 17.74
C THR A 99 -9.86 -11.49 17.04
N ALA A 100 -11.11 -11.83 17.35
CA ALA A 100 -12.27 -11.14 16.79
C ALA A 100 -12.21 -9.62 17.02
N ASP A 101 -11.81 -9.18 18.22
CA ASP A 101 -11.70 -7.75 18.57
C ASP A 101 -10.56 -7.05 17.84
N GLN A 102 -9.41 -7.72 17.70
CA GLN A 102 -8.28 -7.20 16.92
C GLN A 102 -8.67 -7.09 15.45
N TYR A 103 -9.32 -8.11 14.89
CA TYR A 103 -9.79 -8.11 13.50
C TYR A 103 -10.84 -7.02 13.26
N ALA A 104 -11.78 -6.83 14.20
CA ALA A 104 -12.77 -5.77 14.12
C ALA A 104 -12.15 -4.37 14.14
N LYS A 105 -10.98 -4.18 14.76
CA LYS A 105 -10.20 -2.93 14.67
C LYS A 105 -9.46 -2.82 13.34
N PHE A 106 -8.93 -3.92 12.82
CA PHE A 106 -8.22 -3.99 11.54
C PHE A 106 -9.14 -3.72 10.34
N ASP A 107 -10.35 -4.31 10.32
CA ASP A 107 -11.32 -4.24 9.22
C ASP A 107 -12.10 -2.91 9.18
N LYS A 108 -11.71 -1.91 10.00
CA LYS A 108 -12.39 -0.61 10.00
C LYS A 108 -12.10 0.14 8.70
N PRO A 109 -13.13 0.70 8.03
CA PRO A 109 -12.94 1.54 6.86
C PRO A 109 -12.01 2.72 7.15
N GLN A 110 -11.22 3.10 6.15
CA GLN A 110 -10.33 4.25 6.25
C GLN A 110 -11.13 5.53 6.50
N THR A 111 -10.78 6.23 7.57
CA THR A 111 -11.32 7.56 7.87
C THR A 111 -10.49 8.64 7.19
N LYS A 112 -11.07 9.82 6.96
CA LYS A 112 -10.34 11.00 6.48
C LYS A 112 -9.13 11.33 7.36
N LYS A 113 -9.21 11.07 8.67
CA LYS A 113 -8.10 11.23 9.62
C LYS A 113 -6.96 10.26 9.28
N SER A 114 -7.26 8.97 9.16
CA SER A 114 -6.25 7.95 8.83
C SER A 114 -5.60 8.15 7.45
N ILE A 115 -6.34 8.66 6.46
CA ILE A 115 -5.77 9.04 5.15
C ILE A 115 -4.73 10.15 5.31
N LYS A 116 -5.05 11.20 6.08
CA LYS A 116 -4.13 12.31 6.31
C LYS A 116 -2.91 11.87 7.11
N GLU A 117 -3.08 11.04 8.13
CA GLU A 117 -1.96 10.51 8.92
C GLU A 117 -1.03 9.65 8.06
N GLY A 118 -1.59 8.75 7.26
CA GLY A 118 -0.82 7.94 6.31
C GLY A 118 -0.11 8.81 5.25
N ALA A 119 -0.77 9.83 4.72
CA ALA A 119 -0.16 10.76 3.77
C ALA A 119 0.98 11.57 4.42
N LYS A 120 0.81 12.01 5.67
CA LYS A 120 1.84 12.73 6.43
C LYS A 120 3.08 11.86 6.57
N TRP A 121 2.90 10.62 7.04
CA TRP A 121 3.99 9.65 7.18
C TRP A 121 4.70 9.37 5.84
N ARG A 122 3.96 9.09 4.76
CA ARG A 122 4.55 8.84 3.43
C ARG A 122 5.33 10.04 2.90
N SER A 123 4.76 11.23 3.00
CA SER A 123 5.42 12.45 2.54
C SER A 123 6.70 12.74 3.31
N ALA A 124 6.74 12.44 4.62
CA ALA A 124 7.95 12.57 5.43
C ALA A 124 9.02 11.53 5.01
N LYS A 125 8.64 10.27 4.81
CA LYS A 125 9.56 9.23 4.32
C LYS A 125 10.15 9.59 2.96
N MET A 126 9.31 10.07 2.03
CA MET A 126 9.76 10.54 0.72
C MET A 126 10.66 11.76 0.84
N LYS A 127 10.38 12.68 1.77
CA LYS A 127 11.25 13.82 2.05
C LYS A 127 12.66 13.37 2.40
N ASP A 128 12.78 12.44 3.34
CA ASP A 128 14.07 11.97 3.82
C ASP A 128 14.80 11.15 2.75
N ALA A 129 14.07 10.30 2.01
CA ALA A 129 14.68 9.41 1.03
C ALA A 129 14.99 10.06 -0.33
N LEU A 130 14.28 11.12 -0.72
CA LEU A 130 14.45 11.81 -2.00
C LEU A 130 15.02 13.23 -1.84
N GLY A 131 15.30 13.67 -0.60
CA GLY A 131 15.75 15.03 -0.32
C GLY A 131 14.73 16.10 -0.70
N LEU A 132 13.44 15.87 -0.45
CA LEU A 132 12.40 16.82 -0.88
C LEU A 132 12.48 18.14 -0.12
N SER A 133 12.26 19.25 -0.82
CA SER A 133 12.02 20.54 -0.18
C SER A 133 10.71 20.54 0.64
N LYS A 134 10.55 21.52 1.53
CA LYS A 134 9.29 21.71 2.28
C LYS A 134 8.08 21.91 1.36
N LYS A 135 8.27 22.63 0.24
CA LYS A 135 7.22 22.86 -0.77
C LYS A 135 6.84 21.55 -1.45
N GLN A 136 7.81 20.77 -1.92
CA GLN A 136 7.58 19.46 -2.54
C GLN A 136 6.90 18.49 -1.59
N THR A 137 7.38 18.40 -0.34
CA THR A 137 6.78 17.54 0.71
C THR A 137 5.29 17.86 0.91
N LYS A 138 4.93 19.15 0.97
CA LYS A 138 3.53 19.59 1.09
C LYS A 138 2.70 19.21 -0.14
N SER A 139 3.25 19.38 -1.34
CA SER A 139 2.58 19.00 -2.59
C SER A 139 2.33 17.50 -2.69
N VAL A 140 3.35 16.69 -2.37
CA VAL A 140 3.25 15.22 -2.29
C VAL A 140 2.17 14.81 -1.29
N TYR A 141 2.19 15.36 -0.07
CA TYR A 141 1.15 15.11 0.93
C TYR A 141 -0.26 15.38 0.38
N ASN A 142 -0.48 16.54 -0.21
CA ASN A 142 -1.80 16.92 -0.76
C ASN A 142 -2.23 15.99 -1.89
N LEU A 143 -1.29 15.59 -2.75
CA LEU A 143 -1.54 14.67 -3.84
C LEU A 143 -1.95 13.28 -3.34
N ILE A 144 -1.26 12.74 -2.34
CA ILE A 144 -1.60 11.45 -1.71
C ILE A 144 -3.00 11.51 -1.09
N VAL A 145 -3.31 12.55 -0.32
CA VAL A 145 -4.65 12.72 0.29
C VAL A 145 -5.74 12.79 -0.78
N SER A 146 -5.53 13.57 -1.84
CA SER A 146 -6.51 13.74 -2.93
C SER A 146 -6.76 12.42 -3.66
N THR A 147 -5.70 11.72 -4.04
CA THR A 147 -5.76 10.47 -4.81
C THR A 147 -6.42 9.37 -4.00
N THR A 148 -6.01 9.17 -2.75
CA THR A 148 -6.63 8.19 -1.84
C THR A 148 -8.14 8.47 -1.66
N THR A 149 -8.51 9.75 -1.50
CA THR A 149 -9.93 10.13 -1.38
C THR A 149 -10.72 9.77 -2.64
N LYS A 150 -10.12 9.93 -3.83
CA LYS A 150 -10.76 9.55 -5.10
C LYS A 150 -10.88 8.04 -5.26
N GLN A 151 -9.85 7.28 -4.90
CA GLN A 151 -9.88 5.81 -4.92
C GLN A 151 -10.96 5.25 -3.99
N ASN A 152 -11.14 5.82 -2.80
CA ASN A 152 -12.22 5.41 -1.88
C ASN A 152 -13.61 5.71 -2.47
N LYS A 153 -13.78 6.87 -3.11
CA LYS A 153 -15.03 7.21 -3.81
C LYS A 153 -15.32 6.29 -4.99
N LEU A 154 -14.29 5.94 -5.76
CA LEU A 154 -14.40 5.00 -6.88
C LEU A 154 -14.84 3.63 -6.39
N SER A 155 -14.18 3.11 -5.34
CA SER A 155 -14.50 1.80 -4.75
C SER A 155 -15.94 1.71 -4.22
N ALA A 156 -16.51 2.83 -3.77
CA ALA A 156 -17.91 2.89 -3.32
C ALA A 156 -18.94 3.00 -4.44
N LYS A 157 -18.53 3.33 -5.67
CA LYS A 157 -19.43 3.63 -6.79
C LYS A 157 -19.33 2.63 -7.94
N ALA A 158 -18.20 1.95 -8.09
CA ALA A 158 -17.97 1.01 -9.18
C ALA A 158 -19.04 -0.10 -9.14
N LYS A 159 -19.59 -0.42 -10.31
CA LYS A 159 -20.64 -1.44 -10.47
C LYS A 159 -20.06 -2.84 -10.54
N ASP A 160 -18.84 -2.96 -11.03
CA ASP A 160 -18.09 -4.21 -11.14
C ASP A 160 -16.58 -4.00 -10.95
N LYS A 161 -15.83 -5.11 -10.95
CA LYS A 161 -14.38 -5.11 -10.74
C LYS A 161 -13.62 -4.48 -11.91
N THR A 162 -14.09 -4.62 -13.14
CA THR A 162 -13.44 -4.05 -14.32
C THR A 162 -13.49 -2.52 -14.27
N GLU A 163 -14.67 -1.94 -14.00
CA GLU A 163 -14.83 -0.49 -13.82
C GLU A 163 -13.94 0.03 -12.68
N LEU A 164 -13.87 -0.72 -11.57
CA LEU A 164 -13.00 -0.39 -10.45
C LEU A 164 -11.52 -0.36 -10.86
N TYR A 165 -11.05 -1.40 -11.54
CA TYR A 165 -9.63 -1.52 -11.93
C TYR A 165 -9.23 -0.47 -12.97
N GLU A 166 -10.05 -0.25 -13.99
CA GLU A 166 -9.81 0.81 -14.97
C GLU A 166 -9.78 2.20 -14.33
N GLY A 167 -10.68 2.46 -13.38
CA GLY A 167 -10.69 3.71 -12.64
C GLY A 167 -9.45 3.88 -11.75
N ARG A 168 -8.93 2.81 -11.14
CA ARG A 168 -7.68 2.84 -10.36
C ARG A 168 -6.49 3.13 -11.27
N ILE A 169 -6.39 2.45 -12.41
CA ILE A 169 -5.36 2.69 -13.43
C ILE A 169 -5.31 4.17 -13.84
N LYS A 170 -6.46 4.77 -14.14
CA LYS A 170 -6.54 6.20 -14.50
C LYS A 170 -6.11 7.14 -13.37
N LEU A 171 -6.46 6.81 -12.12
CA LEU A 171 -6.05 7.59 -10.95
C LEU A 171 -4.55 7.50 -10.69
N ASP A 172 -3.97 6.32 -10.89
CA ASP A 172 -2.53 6.09 -10.76
C ASP A 172 -1.78 6.85 -11.84
N ASP A 173 -2.23 6.81 -13.11
CA ASP A 173 -1.61 7.57 -14.20
C ASP A 173 -1.61 9.09 -13.91
N ALA A 174 -2.74 9.60 -13.42
CA ALA A 174 -2.85 10.99 -13.02
C ALA A 174 -1.98 11.33 -11.80
N PHE A 175 -1.73 10.37 -10.91
CA PHE A 175 -0.83 10.53 -9.77
C PHE A 175 0.62 10.63 -10.24
N TYR A 176 1.10 9.69 -11.06
CA TYR A 176 2.47 9.68 -11.59
C TYR A 176 2.76 10.93 -12.44
N ALA A 177 1.84 11.34 -13.31
CA ALA A 177 1.98 12.57 -14.09
C ALA A 177 2.12 13.82 -13.20
N LYS A 178 1.41 13.88 -12.06
CA LYS A 178 1.55 14.97 -11.11
C LYS A 178 2.83 14.88 -10.29
N MET A 179 3.27 13.68 -9.92
CA MET A 179 4.54 13.46 -9.23
C MET A 179 5.71 13.96 -10.07
N GLN A 180 5.71 13.68 -11.38
CA GLN A 180 6.73 14.17 -12.31
C GLN A 180 6.83 15.70 -12.35
N ASN A 181 5.72 16.41 -12.13
CA ASN A 181 5.69 17.88 -12.06
C ASN A 181 6.09 18.43 -10.67
N ILE A 182 6.10 17.60 -9.62
CA ILE A 182 6.49 18.00 -8.27
C ILE A 182 7.99 17.74 -8.04
N LEU A 183 8.50 16.64 -8.57
CA LEU A 183 9.87 16.17 -8.36
C LEU A 183 10.81 16.71 -9.45
N THR A 184 12.11 16.84 -9.12
CA THR A 184 13.13 16.97 -10.16
C THR A 184 13.25 15.67 -10.96
N ALA A 185 13.90 15.69 -12.13
CA ALA A 185 14.12 14.49 -12.93
C ALA A 185 14.84 13.39 -12.13
N GLU A 186 15.91 13.75 -11.42
CA GLU A 186 16.66 12.82 -10.55
C GLU A 186 15.80 12.26 -9.41
N GLN A 187 15.02 13.12 -8.75
CA GLN A 187 14.10 12.69 -7.70
C GLN A 187 13.01 11.77 -8.23
N PHE A 188 12.51 12.03 -9.44
CA PHE A 188 11.49 11.21 -10.09
C PHE A 188 12.04 9.85 -10.52
N GLU A 189 13.28 9.82 -11.02
CA GLU A 189 13.98 8.57 -11.31
C GLU A 189 14.19 7.74 -10.03
N MET A 190 14.65 8.36 -8.94
CA MET A 190 14.75 7.71 -7.64
C MET A 190 13.38 7.26 -7.11
N PHE A 191 12.34 8.05 -7.32
CA PHE A 191 10.98 7.71 -6.93
C PHE A 191 10.51 6.44 -7.64
N ASN A 192 10.71 6.35 -8.97
CA ASN A 192 10.36 5.18 -9.76
C ASN A 192 11.19 3.94 -9.39
N LYS A 193 12.51 4.11 -9.17
CA LYS A 193 13.40 3.01 -8.74
C LYS A 193 13.03 2.41 -7.38
N ASN A 194 12.37 3.18 -6.53
CA ASN A 194 12.02 2.75 -5.17
C ASN A 194 10.54 2.34 -5.05
N HIS A 195 9.76 2.43 -6.13
CA HIS A 195 8.35 2.05 -6.20
C HIS A 195 7.48 2.62 -5.06
N TYR A 196 7.66 3.92 -4.77
CA TYR A 196 6.89 4.64 -3.73
C TYR A 196 5.44 4.95 -4.11
#